data_AF-A0A1E7GLT9-F1
#
_entry.id   AF-A0A1E7GLT9-F1
#
_cell.length_a   1.000
_cell.length_b   1.000
_cell.length_c   1.000
_cell.angle_alpha   90.00
_cell.angle_beta   90.00
_cell.angle_gamma   90.00
#
_symmetry.space_group_name_H-M   'P 1'
#
loop_
_entity.id
_entity.type
_entity.pdbx_description
1 polymer ?
#
loop_
_entity_poly.entity_id
_entity_poly.type
_entity_poly.pdbx_seq_one_letter_code
_entity_poly.pdbx_strand_id
1 'polypeptide(L)'
;MSEKDIRKFGVTALVFFGCLCGAGIWTDKVVPTYLFGSLSILGLGFILMPGPLKFVYAAWLKIAHFVGKIITTLMLTLAYYLVITPAAFIKRLFGGFPLPVKPDKKVSSYWVARTEPAQPRERFIKRY
;
A
#
# COMPACT_ATOMS: atom_id res chain seq x y z
N MET A 1 21.66 2.28 8.13
CA MET A 1 20.68 2.08 9.22
C MET A 1 21.23 2.75 10.46
N SER A 2 20.63 3.86 10.90
CA SER A 2 21.12 4.60 12.07
C SER A 2 20.82 3.81 13.35
N GLU A 3 21.76 3.75 14.28
CA GLU A 3 21.56 3.10 15.60
C GLU A 3 20.36 3.71 16.37
N LYS A 4 20.01 4.96 16.04
CA LYS A 4 18.84 5.67 16.59
C LYS A 4 17.51 5.04 16.18
N ASP A 5 17.42 4.46 14.98
CA ASP A 5 16.17 3.87 14.46
C ASP A 5 15.84 2.56 15.17
N ILE A 6 16.88 1.77 15.49
CA ILE A 6 16.75 0.52 16.25
C ILE A 6 16.30 0.82 17.68
N ARG A 7 16.87 1.85 18.31
CA ARG A 7 16.50 2.27 19.67
C ARG A 7 15.06 2.78 19.74
N LYS A 8 14.61 3.57 18.74
CA LYS A 8 13.21 4.02 18.63
C LYS A 8 12.26 2.85 18.45
N PHE A 9 12.61 1.86 17.61
CA PHE A 9 11.79 0.66 17.45
C PHE A 9 11.67 -0.15 18.74
N GLY A 10 12.77 -0.33 19.47
CA GLY A 10 12.76 -0.99 20.78
C GLY A 10 11.89 -0.26 21.81
N VAL A 11 11.90 1.08 21.83
CA VAL A 11 11.01 1.88 22.68
C VAL A 11 9.55 1.69 22.27
N THR A 12 9.22 1.76 20.98
CA THR A 12 7.85 1.52 20.51
C THR A 12 7.37 0.12 20.84
N ALA A 13 8.22 -0.90 20.66
CA ALA A 13 7.90 -2.28 21.02
C ALA A 13 7.67 -2.43 22.53
N LEU A 14 8.53 -1.85 23.37
CA LEU A 14 8.38 -1.89 24.83
C LEU A 14 7.09 -1.20 25.28
N VAL A 15 6.78 -0.01 24.74
CA VAL A 15 5.54 0.70 25.07
C VAL A 15 4.32 -0.08 24.60
N PHE A 16 4.34 -0.61 23.38
CA PHE A 16 3.21 -1.33 22.79
C PHE A 16 2.95 -2.67 23.50
N PHE A 17 3.98 -3.50 23.66
CA PHE A 17 3.86 -4.78 24.36
C PHE A 17 3.69 -4.61 25.87
N GLY A 18 4.28 -3.59 26.48
CA GLY A 18 4.09 -3.25 27.89
C GLY A 18 2.66 -2.79 28.20
N CYS A 19 2.06 -1.99 27.32
CA CYS A 19 0.65 -1.59 27.46
C CYS A 19 -0.30 -2.79 27.29
N LEU A 20 -0.01 -3.69 26.34
CA LEU A 20 -0.76 -4.94 26.16
C LEU A 20 -0.58 -5.92 27.34
N CYS A 21 0.60 -5.99 27.97
CA CYS A 21 0.80 -6.69 29.24
C CYS A 21 -0.09 -6.14 30.34
N GLY A 22 -0.10 -4.81 30.52
CA GLY A 22 -0.92 -4.14 31.53
C GLY A 22 -2.42 -4.41 31.34
N ALA A 23 -2.89 -4.36 30.08
CA ALA A 23 -4.26 -4.73 29.74
C ALA A 23 -4.54 -6.23 29.98
N GLY A 24 -3.56 -7.12 29.73
CA GLY A 24 -3.66 -8.55 30.00
C GLY A 24 -3.81 -8.89 31.49
N ILE A 25 -3.07 -8.19 32.35
CA ILE A 25 -3.19 -8.29 33.82
C ILE A 25 -4.60 -7.92 34.27
N TRP A 26 -5.25 -6.96 33.61
CA TRP A 26 -6.63 -6.56 33.90
C TRP A 26 -7.68 -7.62 33.49
N THR A 27 -7.30 -8.60 32.68
CA THR A 27 -8.22 -9.64 32.16
C THR A 27 -8.07 -11.01 32.83
N ASP A 28 -7.25 -11.14 33.89
CA ASP A 28 -7.04 -12.36 34.70
C ASP A 28 -6.74 -13.65 33.91
N LYS A 29 -6.24 -13.52 32.67
CA LYS A 29 -5.77 -14.64 31.87
C LYS A 29 -4.26 -14.78 32.06
N VAL A 30 -3.85 -15.87 32.70
CA VAL A 30 -2.44 -16.19 33.01
C VAL A 30 -1.58 -16.41 31.75
N VAL A 31 -2.16 -16.93 30.67
CA VAL A 31 -1.40 -17.26 29.44
C VAL A 31 -0.92 -16.01 28.69
N PRO A 32 -1.74 -14.97 28.45
CA PRO A 32 -1.27 -13.71 27.87
C PRO A 32 -0.20 -13.00 28.72
N THR A 33 -0.35 -12.97 30.05
CA THR A 33 0.53 -12.19 30.93
C THR A 33 1.99 -12.67 30.90
N TYR A 34 2.22 -13.98 30.94
CA TYR A 34 3.59 -14.52 30.84
C TYR A 34 4.17 -14.37 29.42
N LEU A 35 3.34 -14.55 28.39
CA LEU A 35 3.78 -14.51 26.99
C LEU A 35 4.14 -13.07 26.58
N PHE A 36 3.31 -12.09 26.92
CA PHE A 36 3.61 -10.68 26.68
C PHE A 36 4.70 -10.16 27.63
N GLY A 37 4.78 -10.64 28.88
CA GLY A 37 5.83 -10.25 29.83
C GLY A 37 7.23 -10.68 29.36
N SER A 38 7.36 -11.91 28.86
CA SER A 38 8.60 -12.38 28.23
C SER A 38 8.97 -11.57 26.99
N LEU A 39 7.98 -11.16 26.18
CA LEU A 39 8.17 -10.30 25.01
C LEU A 39 8.63 -8.88 25.40
N SER A 40 8.14 -8.36 26.53
CA SER A 40 8.55 -7.05 27.06
C SER A 40 10.00 -7.09 27.58
N ILE A 41 10.41 -8.19 28.23
CA ILE A 41 11.81 -8.43 28.62
C ILE A 41 12.70 -8.59 27.37
N LEU A 42 12.19 -9.25 26.33
CA LEU A 42 12.87 -9.37 25.05
C LEU A 42 13.03 -7.99 24.36
N GLY A 43 12.01 -7.11 24.47
CA GLY A 43 12.07 -5.71 24.05
C GLY A 43 13.10 -4.88 24.82
N LEU A 44 13.26 -5.15 26.12
CA LEU A 44 14.35 -4.60 26.94
C LEU A 44 15.73 -5.12 26.49
N GLY A 45 15.83 -6.40 26.13
CA GLY A 45 17.04 -6.99 25.54
C GLY A 45 17.42 -6.34 24.20
N PHE A 46 16.43 -5.97 23.39
CA PHE A 46 16.61 -5.15 22.18
C PHE A 46 17.15 -3.75 22.46
N ILE A 47 16.89 -3.19 23.66
CA ILE A 47 17.41 -1.89 24.10
C ILE A 47 18.88 -1.98 24.56
N LEU A 48 19.29 -3.09 25.16
CA LEU A 48 20.58 -3.23 25.85
C LEU A 48 21.72 -3.74 24.96
N MET A 49 21.43 -4.49 23.88
CA MET A 49 22.46 -5.06 22.99
C MET A 49 22.17 -4.78 21.49
N PRO A 50 22.58 -3.62 20.94
CA PRO A 50 22.30 -3.23 19.56
C PRO A 50 23.18 -3.95 18.50
N GLY A 51 24.23 -4.68 18.90
CA GLY A 51 25.20 -5.29 18.00
C GLY A 51 24.65 -6.43 17.14
N PRO A 52 24.39 -7.63 17.70
CA PRO A 52 23.93 -8.79 16.93
C PRO A 52 22.47 -8.69 16.48
N LEU A 53 21.63 -7.93 17.19
CA LEU A 53 20.21 -7.80 16.90
C LEU A 53 19.91 -6.92 15.67
N LYS A 54 20.90 -6.18 15.16
CA LYS A 54 20.80 -5.40 13.92
C LYS A 54 20.48 -6.28 12.70
N PHE A 55 21.04 -7.48 12.63
CA PHE A 55 20.78 -8.42 11.53
C PHE A 55 19.36 -8.99 11.61
N VAL A 56 18.90 -9.34 12.82
CA VAL A 56 17.55 -9.84 13.07
C VAL A 56 16.51 -8.76 12.77
N TYR A 57 16.73 -7.52 13.23
CA TYR A 57 15.86 -6.39 12.93
C TYR A 57 15.78 -6.10 11.42
N ALA A 58 16.92 -6.13 10.72
CA ALA A 58 16.94 -5.93 9.27
C ALA A 58 16.22 -7.06 8.52
N ALA A 59 16.36 -8.32 8.96
CA ALA A 59 15.63 -9.45 8.39
C ALA A 59 14.11 -9.31 8.66
N TRP A 60 13.72 -8.95 9.88
CA TRP A 60 12.33 -8.71 10.25
C TRP A 60 11.69 -7.59 9.41
N LEU A 61 12.39 -6.47 9.24
CA LEU A 61 11.92 -5.38 8.39
C LEU A 61 11.79 -5.80 6.92
N LYS A 62 12.72 -6.60 6.39
CA LYS A 62 12.60 -7.14 5.03
C LYS A 62 11.34 -8.00 4.88
N ILE A 63 11.03 -8.84 5.87
CA ILE A 63 9.80 -9.64 5.89
C ILE A 63 8.58 -8.73 5.95
N ALA A 64 8.55 -7.75 6.86
CA ALA A 64 7.46 -6.79 6.98
C ALA A 64 7.23 -6.02 5.66
N HIS A 65 8.29 -5.55 5.01
CA HIS A 65 8.19 -4.90 3.71
C HIS A 65 7.69 -5.83 2.60
N PHE A 66 8.13 -7.08 2.60
CA PHE A 66 7.68 -8.08 1.64
C PHE A 66 6.18 -8.37 1.80
N VAL A 67 5.72 -8.58 3.03
CA VAL A 67 4.31 -8.74 3.36
C VAL A 67 3.51 -7.49 2.98
N GLY A 68 4.01 -6.30 3.29
CA GLY A 68 3.38 -5.03 2.91
C GLY A 68 3.24 -4.87 1.39
N LYS A 69 4.26 -5.29 0.62
CA LYS A 69 4.20 -5.30 -0.85
C LYS A 69 3.12 -6.26 -1.35
N ILE A 70 3.03 -7.45 -0.77
CA ILE A 70 1.99 -8.44 -1.12
C ILE A 70 0.61 -7.86 -0.84
N ILE A 71 0.37 -7.34 0.37
CA ILE A 71 -0.94 -6.78 0.75
C ILE A 71 -1.33 -5.63 -0.18
N THR A 72 -0.39 -4.71 -0.47
CA THR A 72 -0.65 -3.57 -1.36
C THR A 72 -0.98 -4.05 -2.77
N THR A 73 -0.21 -5.01 -3.30
CA THR A 73 -0.45 -5.57 -4.63
C THR A 73 -1.78 -6.30 -4.69
N LEU A 74 -2.10 -7.07 -3.66
CA LEU A 74 -3.33 -7.86 -3.56
C LEU A 74 -4.55 -6.93 -3.45
N MET A 75 -4.50 -5.90 -2.61
CA MET A 75 -5.54 -4.88 -2.52
C MET A 75 -5.76 -4.15 -3.84
N LEU A 76 -4.68 -3.73 -4.51
CA LEU A 76 -4.79 -3.06 -5.81
C LEU A 76 -5.39 -3.99 -6.88
N THR A 77 -4.96 -5.25 -6.89
CA THR A 77 -5.48 -6.28 -7.79
C THR A 77 -6.97 -6.50 -7.52
N LEU A 78 -7.35 -6.65 -6.26
CA LEU A 78 -8.74 -6.85 -5.85
C LEU A 78 -9.61 -5.65 -6.23
N ALA A 79 -9.16 -4.43 -5.97
CA ALA A 79 -9.86 -3.22 -6.38
C ALA A 79 -10.03 -3.15 -7.90
N TYR A 80 -9.01 -3.51 -8.67
CA TYR A 80 -9.09 -3.54 -10.13
C TYR A 80 -10.11 -4.56 -10.63
N TYR A 81 -10.11 -5.78 -10.09
CA TYR A 81 -10.99 -6.85 -10.53
C TYR A 81 -12.42 -6.74 -9.99
N LEU A 82 -12.63 -6.22 -8.78
CA LEU A 82 -13.96 -6.10 -8.16
C LEU A 82 -14.65 -4.77 -8.44
N VAL A 83 -13.91 -3.71 -8.77
CA VAL A 83 -14.51 -2.37 -8.99
C VAL A 83 -14.35 -1.96 -10.44
N ILE A 84 -13.11 -1.86 -10.93
CA ILE A 84 -12.83 -1.29 -12.26
C ILE A 84 -13.35 -2.21 -13.37
N THR A 85 -13.06 -3.51 -13.27
CA THR A 85 -13.44 -4.49 -14.28
C THR A 85 -14.96 -4.63 -14.45
N PRO A 86 -15.76 -4.82 -13.38
CA PRO A 86 -17.21 -4.87 -13.52
C PRO A 86 -17.79 -3.52 -13.92
N ALA A 87 -17.24 -2.39 -13.47
CA ALA A 87 -17.68 -1.08 -13.96
C ALA A 87 -17.48 -0.94 -15.48
N ALA A 88 -16.33 -1.39 -16.01
CA ALA A 88 -16.07 -1.42 -17.45
C ALA A 88 -17.00 -2.39 -18.19
N PHE A 89 -17.31 -3.55 -17.59
CA PHE A 89 -18.22 -4.53 -18.16
C PHE A 89 -19.67 -4.02 -18.22
N ILE A 90 -20.15 -3.39 -17.14
CA ILE A 90 -21.44 -2.70 -17.08
C ILE A 90 -21.48 -1.59 -18.14
N LYS A 91 -20.45 -0.75 -18.22
CA LYS A 91 -20.36 0.28 -19.27
C LYS A 91 -20.41 -0.34 -20.67
N ARG A 92 -19.76 -1.48 -20.90
CA ARG A 92 -19.79 -2.18 -22.19
C ARG A 92 -21.19 -2.73 -22.53
N LEU A 93 -21.95 -3.18 -21.52
CA LEU A 93 -23.32 -3.67 -21.70
C LEU A 93 -24.32 -2.53 -21.96
N PHE A 94 -24.22 -1.41 -21.24
CA PHE A 94 -25.23 -0.34 -21.28
C PHE A 94 -24.85 0.89 -22.11
N GLY A 95 -23.55 1.19 -22.28
CA GLY A 95 -23.06 2.47 -22.81
C GLY A 95 -22.37 2.41 -24.17
N GLY A 96 -22.30 1.24 -24.82
CA GLY A 96 -21.63 1.07 -26.11
C GLY A 96 -20.12 1.35 -26.09
N PHE A 97 -19.47 1.23 -27.26
CA PHE A 97 -18.05 1.58 -27.41
C PHE A 97 -17.91 3.10 -27.58
N PRO A 98 -17.16 3.82 -26.72
CA PRO A 98 -17.00 5.27 -26.84
C PRO A 98 -16.22 5.69 -28.09
N LEU A 99 -15.48 4.76 -28.71
CA LEU A 99 -14.75 4.96 -29.95
C LEU A 99 -14.96 3.76 -30.86
N PRO A 100 -15.13 3.96 -32.18
CA PRO A 100 -15.15 2.86 -33.14
C PRO A 100 -13.76 2.20 -33.15
N VAL A 101 -13.63 1.07 -32.46
CA VAL A 101 -12.38 0.29 -32.35
C VAL A 101 -12.12 -0.52 -33.63
N LYS A 102 -13.16 -0.71 -34.46
CA LYS A 102 -13.06 -1.43 -35.72
C LYS A 102 -12.85 -0.43 -36.86
N PRO A 103 -11.85 -0.66 -37.74
CA PRO A 103 -11.74 0.10 -38.97
C PRO A 103 -12.98 -0.17 -39.83
N ASP A 104 -13.74 0.89 -40.12
CA ASP A 104 -14.81 0.87 -41.09
C ASP A 104 -14.21 0.96 -42.50
N LYS A 105 -14.43 -0.08 -43.31
CA LYS A 105 -13.97 -0.15 -44.71
C LYS A 105 -14.86 0.67 -45.65
N LYS A 106 -16.00 1.18 -45.18
CA LYS A 106 -16.95 1.96 -46.00
C LYS A 106 -16.60 3.44 -46.05
N VAL A 107 -15.68 3.91 -45.19
CA VAL A 107 -15.33 5.33 -45.09
C VAL A 107 -14.05 5.59 -45.88
N SER A 108 -14.09 6.56 -46.79
CA SER A 108 -12.93 6.97 -47.60
C SER A 108 -11.84 7.66 -46.78
N SER A 109 -12.20 8.24 -45.63
CA SER A 109 -11.30 8.99 -44.77
C SER A 109 -11.84 9.09 -43.34
N TYR A 110 -11.00 8.84 -42.34
CA TYR A 110 -11.33 9.09 -40.92
C TYR A 110 -11.18 10.56 -40.52
N TRP A 111 -10.85 11.44 -41.46
CA TRP A 111 -10.71 12.87 -41.19
C TRP A 111 -12.08 13.48 -40.88
N VAL A 112 -12.27 13.87 -39.63
CA VAL A 112 -13.42 14.66 -39.20
C VAL A 112 -13.13 16.13 -39.50
N ALA A 113 -13.88 16.72 -40.43
CA ALA A 113 -13.81 18.15 -40.71
C ALA A 113 -14.26 18.91 -39.45
N ARG A 114 -13.37 19.74 -38.91
CA ARG A 114 -13.71 20.60 -37.77
C ARG A 114 -14.45 21.83 -38.27
N THR A 115 -15.61 22.10 -37.68
CA THR A 115 -16.38 23.32 -37.95
C THR A 115 -15.77 24.54 -37.25
N GLU A 116 -14.98 24.32 -36.19
CA GLU A 116 -14.32 25.40 -35.46
C GLU A 116 -13.01 25.84 -36.14
N PRO A 117 -12.76 27.15 -36.24
CA PRO A 117 -11.49 27.67 -36.74
C PRO A 117 -10.34 27.24 -35.83
N ALA A 118 -9.15 27.13 -36.42
CA ALA A 118 -7.94 26.75 -35.69
C ALA A 118 -7.74 27.67 -34.48
N GLN A 119 -7.66 27.08 -33.30
CA GLN A 119 -7.51 27.82 -32.05
C GLN A 119 -6.22 28.65 -32.10
N PRO A 120 -6.26 29.95 -31.74
CA PRO A 120 -5.09 30.82 -31.79
C PRO A 120 -3.96 30.28 -30.91
N ARG A 121 -2.72 30.49 -31.37
CA ARG A 121 -1.49 29.97 -30.71
C ARG A 121 -1.37 30.40 -29.25
N GLU A 122 -1.96 31.55 -28.92
CA GLU A 122 -2.01 32.17 -27.59
C GLU A 122 -2.75 31.31 -26.54
N ARG A 123 -3.64 30.40 -26.95
CA ARG A 123 -4.36 29.50 -26.03
C ARG A 123 -3.49 28.36 -25.49
N PHE A 124 -2.33 28.11 -26.08
CA PHE A 124 -1.41 27.01 -25.71
C PHE A 124 -0.25 27.48 -24.84
N ILE A 125 -0.53 28.14 -23.71
CA ILE A 125 0.48 28.80 -22.85
C ILE A 125 1.41 27.79 -22.15
N LYS A 126 1.03 26.51 -22.03
CA LYS A 126 1.83 25.48 -21.35
C LYS A 126 2.04 24.24 -22.21
N ARG A 127 3.05 24.29 -23.06
CA ARG A 127 3.59 23.13 -23.77
C ARG A 127 5.12 23.14 -23.75
N TYR A 128 5.68 23.19 -22.55
CA TYR A 128 7.07 22.80 -22.23
C TYR A 128 7.08 22.25 -20.81
#